data_AF-A0A6C0FWZ0-F1
#
_entry.id   AF-A0A6C0FWZ0-F1
#
_cell.length_a   1.000
_cell.length_b   1.000
_cell.length_c   1.000
_cell.angle_alpha   90.00
_cell.angle_beta   90.00
_cell.angle_gamma   90.00
#
_symmetry.space_group_name_H-M   'P 1'
#
loop_
_entity.id
_entity.type
_entity.pdbx_description
1 polymer ?
#
loop_
_entity_poly.entity_id
_entity_poly.type
_entity_poly.pdbx_seq_one_letter_code
_entity_poly.pdbx_strand_id
1 'polypeptide(L)'
;MKQILLVTDGCSNVGVSPVIAAAEAHAAGITVNVVGIVDGDLAEFGTTEIEEIAKAGGGLSRLSHTRQLSQTVQMLTRKTVVQTIQHAVHRELKQVLGTSSIEELPPEKRGEVVRVIDELSETSKLRVALLIDASASMKPKLHAVEEAIRDLAISLKSRQGGSELSVFHFPGSSYGEDCRMDLDWTTDIGGVHAIFPRLQMRGTTPTGPAILHVIDFYQKADYGSRKNDETDGMMSDYVV
;
A
#
# COMPACT_ATOMS: atom_id res chain seq x y z
N MET A 1 3.65 8.34 -5.53
CA MET A 1 3.71 7.68 -4.21
C MET A 1 3.44 6.20 -4.37
N LYS A 2 4.06 5.35 -3.54
CA LYS A 2 3.91 3.89 -3.58
C LYS A 2 3.51 3.40 -2.21
N GLN A 3 2.52 2.52 -2.14
CA GLN A 3 2.05 1.95 -0.89
C GLN A 3 1.87 0.43 -1.01
N ILE A 4 2.21 -0.29 0.05
CA ILE A 4 1.76 -1.65 0.29
C ILE A 4 0.69 -1.57 1.36
N LEU A 5 -0.47 -2.17 1.10
CA LEU A 5 -1.52 -2.31 2.10
C LEU A 5 -1.69 -3.79 2.43
N LEU A 6 -1.16 -4.20 3.57
CA LEU A 6 -1.25 -5.55 4.10
C LEU A 6 -2.59 -5.72 4.83
N VAL A 7 -3.37 -6.73 4.45
CA VAL A 7 -4.59 -7.13 5.15
C VAL A 7 -4.40 -8.53 5.69
N THR A 8 -4.35 -8.68 7.01
CA THR A 8 -4.06 -9.95 7.69
C THR A 8 -4.97 -10.13 8.91
N ASP A 9 -5.19 -11.37 9.33
CA ASP A 9 -5.88 -11.69 10.57
C ASP A 9 -5.02 -12.44 11.60
N GLY A 10 -3.73 -12.63 11.32
CA GLY A 10 -2.82 -13.38 12.17
C GLY A 10 -1.36 -12.94 12.07
N CYS A 11 -0.53 -13.58 12.90
CA CYS A 11 0.91 -13.32 12.93
C CYS A 11 1.64 -14.09 11.84
N SER A 12 2.77 -13.55 11.38
CA SER A 12 3.66 -14.31 10.50
C SER A 12 4.24 -15.51 11.26
N ASN A 13 4.22 -16.69 10.63
CA ASN A 13 4.65 -17.94 11.26
C ASN A 13 5.76 -18.67 10.47
N VAL A 14 6.15 -18.15 9.30
CA VAL A 14 7.14 -18.77 8.41
C VAL A 14 7.91 -17.70 7.63
N GLY A 15 9.22 -17.92 7.45
CA GLY A 15 10.06 -17.13 6.54
C GLY A 15 10.79 -15.96 7.21
N VAL A 16 11.19 -15.00 6.38
CA VAL A 16 11.86 -13.75 6.82
C VAL A 16 10.91 -12.93 7.69
N SER A 17 11.45 -12.22 8.69
CA SER A 17 10.66 -11.33 9.53
C SER A 17 9.93 -10.26 8.69
N PRO A 18 8.61 -10.10 8.86
CA PRO A 18 7.84 -9.10 8.12
C PRO A 18 8.22 -7.66 8.48
N VAL A 19 8.75 -7.43 9.69
CA VAL A 19 9.25 -6.12 10.13
C VAL A 19 10.49 -5.72 9.33
N ILE A 20 11.42 -6.67 9.09
CA ILE A 20 12.61 -6.43 8.28
C ILE A 20 12.22 -6.15 6.82
N ALA A 21 11.31 -6.95 6.26
CA ALA A 21 10.82 -6.72 4.90
C ALA A 21 10.11 -5.37 4.75
N ALA A 22 9.35 -4.93 5.75
CA ALA A 22 8.72 -3.62 5.75
C ALA A 22 9.74 -2.47 5.84
N ALA A 23 10.80 -2.61 6.64
CA ALA A 23 11.89 -1.65 6.67
C ALA A 23 12.59 -1.52 5.31
N GLU A 24 12.77 -2.63 4.60
CA GLU A 24 13.31 -2.64 3.24
C GLU A 24 12.38 -1.94 2.24
N ALA A 25 11.06 -2.18 2.33
CA ALA A 25 10.08 -1.46 1.53
C ALA A 25 10.18 0.06 1.74
N HIS A 26 10.30 0.48 3.01
CA HIS A 26 10.44 1.90 3.34
C HIS A 26 11.71 2.51 2.76
N ALA A 27 12.85 1.79 2.84
CA ALA A 27 14.10 2.21 2.22
C ALA A 27 14.00 2.34 0.69
N ALA A 28 13.16 1.53 0.05
CA ALA A 28 12.83 1.61 -1.37
C ALA A 28 11.79 2.71 -1.72
N GLY A 29 11.36 3.53 -0.75
CA GLY A 29 10.37 4.59 -0.95
C GLY A 29 8.93 4.08 -1.07
N ILE A 30 8.65 2.90 -0.51
CA ILE A 30 7.33 2.28 -0.50
C ILE A 30 6.81 2.26 0.94
N THR A 31 5.68 2.90 1.20
CA THR A 31 5.10 2.93 2.55
C THR A 31 4.27 1.68 2.81
N VAL A 32 4.47 0.99 3.94
CA VAL A 32 3.69 -0.21 4.31
C VAL A 32 2.64 0.14 5.36
N ASN A 33 1.37 -0.01 5.01
CA ASN A 33 0.24 0.09 5.93
C ASN A 33 -0.28 -1.32 6.25
N VAL A 34 -0.82 -1.52 7.44
CA VAL A 34 -1.30 -2.83 7.90
C VAL A 34 -2.70 -2.74 8.48
N VAL A 35 -3.61 -3.60 8.02
CA VAL A 35 -4.96 -3.76 8.57
C VAL A 35 -5.09 -5.14 9.17
N GLY A 36 -5.27 -5.17 10.49
CA GLY A 36 -5.58 -6.40 11.23
C GLY A 36 -7.07 -6.65 11.31
N ILE A 37 -7.56 -7.80 10.84
CA ILE A 37 -8.99 -8.15 10.95
C ILE A 37 -9.27 -8.86 12.27
N VAL A 38 -10.06 -8.22 13.13
CA VAL A 38 -10.46 -8.74 14.44
C VAL A 38 -11.80 -9.47 14.33
N ASP A 39 -11.77 -10.80 14.53
CA ASP A 39 -12.96 -11.66 14.50
C ASP A 39 -12.82 -12.81 15.53
N GLY A 40 -12.55 -12.44 16.79
CA GLY A 40 -12.25 -13.34 17.91
C GLY A 40 -11.08 -12.84 18.76
N ASP A 41 -10.47 -13.74 19.55
CA ASP A 41 -9.26 -13.45 20.33
C ASP A 41 -8.05 -13.25 19.39
N LEU A 42 -7.93 -12.06 18.83
CA LEU A 42 -6.63 -11.60 18.33
C LEU A 42 -5.72 -11.53 19.55
N ALA A 43 -4.80 -12.48 19.69
CA ALA A 43 -3.86 -12.50 20.80
C ALA A 43 -3.07 -11.19 20.82
N GLU A 44 -2.77 -10.68 22.02
CA GLU A 44 -2.01 -9.44 22.24
C GLU A 44 -0.75 -9.37 21.36
N PHE A 45 -0.06 -10.50 21.18
CA PHE A 45 1.10 -10.65 20.30
C PHE A 45 0.86 -10.29 18.82
N GLY A 46 -0.33 -10.53 18.28
CA GLY A 46 -0.66 -10.17 16.88
C GLY A 46 -0.84 -8.67 16.68
N THR A 47 -1.27 -7.95 17.72
CA THR A 47 -1.40 -6.49 17.65
C THR A 47 -0.03 -5.82 17.60
N THR A 48 0.94 -6.30 18.39
CA THR A 48 2.30 -5.78 18.41
C THR A 48 2.99 -5.96 17.05
N GLU A 49 2.92 -7.16 16.45
CA GLU A 49 3.56 -7.41 15.15
C GLU A 49 2.98 -6.49 14.05
N ILE A 50 1.66 -6.32 14.01
CA ILE A 50 0.99 -5.43 13.05
C ILE A 50 1.48 -3.97 13.18
N GLU A 51 1.63 -3.49 14.41
CA GLU A 51 2.16 -2.16 14.68
C GLU A 51 3.63 -2.02 14.32
N GLU A 52 4.45 -3.03 14.62
CA GLU A 52 5.88 -3.03 14.29
C GLU A 52 6.13 -3.04 12.78
N ILE A 53 5.37 -3.84 12.02
CA ILE A 53 5.44 -3.87 10.55
C ILE A 53 5.12 -2.49 9.97
N ALA A 54 4.00 -1.89 10.36
CA ALA A 54 3.60 -0.58 9.85
C ALA A 54 4.62 0.50 10.21
N LYS A 55 5.12 0.49 11.46
CA LYS A 55 6.14 1.43 11.93
C LYS A 55 7.45 1.29 11.17
N ALA A 56 7.93 0.07 10.96
CA ALA A 56 9.14 -0.18 10.17
C ALA A 56 8.95 0.22 8.69
N GLY A 57 7.75 0.02 8.15
CA GLY A 57 7.34 0.45 6.81
C GLY A 57 7.06 1.95 6.65
N GLY A 58 7.15 2.73 7.72
CA GLY A 58 6.84 4.16 7.73
C GLY A 58 5.37 4.49 7.46
N GLY A 59 4.46 3.53 7.66
CA GLY A 59 3.03 3.68 7.44
C GLY A 59 2.22 3.56 8.73
N LEU A 60 0.95 3.23 8.57
CA LEU A 60 -0.03 3.19 9.65
C LEU A 60 -0.62 1.78 9.81
N SER A 61 -0.84 1.37 11.05
CA SER A 61 -1.57 0.15 11.39
C SER A 61 -2.95 0.48 11.95
N ARG A 62 -3.93 -0.41 11.70
CA ARG A 62 -5.24 -0.34 12.37
C ARG A 62 -5.87 -1.72 12.49
N LEU A 63 -6.45 -1.98 13.66
CA LEU A 63 -7.36 -3.10 13.86
C LEU A 63 -8.76 -2.73 13.37
N SER A 64 -9.41 -3.63 12.64
CA SER A 64 -10.73 -3.43 12.07
C SER A 64 -11.58 -4.68 12.19
N HIS A 65 -12.88 -4.51 12.43
CA HIS A 65 -13.84 -5.58 12.23
C HIS A 65 -14.19 -5.70 10.74
N THR A 66 -14.59 -6.89 10.30
CA THR A 66 -15.03 -7.14 8.91
C THR A 66 -16.04 -6.12 8.40
N ARG A 67 -17.00 -5.69 9.25
CA ARG A 67 -18.00 -4.67 8.92
C ARG A 67 -17.44 -3.27 8.63
N GLN A 68 -16.26 -2.95 9.13
CA GLN A 68 -15.62 -1.63 9.00
C GLN A 68 -14.36 -1.67 8.13
N LEU A 69 -14.06 -2.82 7.52
CA LEU A 69 -12.82 -3.05 6.80
C LEU A 69 -12.65 -2.08 5.63
N SER A 70 -13.69 -1.93 4.80
CA SER A 70 -13.71 -1.00 3.65
C SER A 70 -13.35 0.44 4.06
N GLN A 71 -14.03 0.96 5.09
CA GLN A 71 -13.77 2.31 5.61
C GLN A 71 -12.35 2.44 6.18
N THR A 72 -11.85 1.40 6.85
CA THR A 72 -10.52 1.41 7.46
C THR A 72 -9.43 1.43 6.41
N VAL A 73 -9.55 0.59 5.38
CA VAL A 73 -8.64 0.50 4.23
C VAL A 73 -8.54 1.84 3.49
N GLN A 74 -9.68 2.46 3.17
CA GLN A 74 -9.72 3.77 2.52
C GLN A 74 -9.10 4.86 3.40
N MET A 75 -9.46 4.86 4.69
CA MET A 75 -8.97 5.85 5.65
C MET A 75 -7.45 5.78 5.81
N LEU A 76 -6.89 4.58 5.96
CA LEU A 76 -5.44 4.39 6.08
C LEU A 76 -4.73 4.86 4.81
N THR A 77 -5.19 4.44 3.64
CA THR A 77 -4.61 4.84 2.35
C THR A 77 -4.55 6.37 2.24
N ARG A 78 -5.65 7.05 2.52
CA ARG A 78 -5.73 8.52 2.44
C ARG A 78 -4.86 9.22 3.49
N LYS A 79 -4.89 8.76 4.75
CA LYS A 79 -4.05 9.34 5.81
C LYS A 79 -2.57 9.19 5.50
N THR A 80 -2.15 8.03 5.01
CA THR A 80 -0.76 7.78 4.65
C THR A 80 -0.31 8.66 3.48
N VAL A 81 -1.17 8.93 2.50
CA VAL A 81 -0.89 9.90 1.43
C VAL A 81 -0.63 11.29 2.03
N VAL A 82 -1.54 11.79 2.87
CA VAL A 82 -1.40 13.12 3.48
C VAL A 82 -0.14 13.20 4.34
N GLN A 83 0.14 12.21 5.18
CA GLN A 83 1.35 12.17 6.01
C GLN A 83 2.64 12.11 5.18
N THR A 84 2.66 11.34 4.10
CA THR A 84 3.82 11.26 3.20
C THR A 84 4.12 12.63 2.58
N ILE A 85 3.09 13.35 2.16
CA ILE A 85 3.21 14.70 1.59
C ILE A 85 3.64 15.70 2.66
N GLN A 86 3.03 15.66 3.85
CA GLN A 86 3.44 16.50 4.98
C GLN A 86 4.92 16.31 5.30
N HIS A 87 5.40 15.07 5.36
CA HIS A 87 6.83 14.79 5.58
C HIS A 87 7.72 15.34 4.46
N ALA A 88 7.31 15.22 3.20
CA ALA A 88 8.06 15.79 2.08
C ALA A 88 8.11 17.32 2.17
N VAL A 89 6.97 17.97 2.42
CA VAL A 89 6.87 19.43 2.59
C VAL A 89 7.69 19.91 3.79
N HIS A 90 7.65 19.22 4.93
CA HIS A 90 8.47 19.56 6.09
C HIS A 90 9.97 19.50 5.78
N ARG A 91 10.40 18.50 5.00
CA ARG A 91 11.80 18.36 4.56
C ARG A 91 12.21 19.54 3.68
N GLU A 92 11.37 19.93 2.72
CA GLU A 92 11.61 21.08 1.85
C GLU A 92 11.64 22.41 2.64
N LEU A 93 10.71 22.62 3.56
CA LEU A 93 10.69 23.80 4.43
C LEU A 93 11.98 23.91 5.26
N LYS A 94 12.45 22.80 5.83
CA LYS A 94 13.69 22.76 6.61
C LYS A 94 14.90 23.08 5.73
N GLN A 95 14.94 22.56 4.51
CA GLN A 95 16.05 22.77 3.59
C GLN A 95 16.11 24.20 3.03
N VAL A 96 14.96 24.79 2.71
CA VAL A 96 14.88 26.11 2.07
C VAL A 96 14.84 27.27 3.07
N LEU A 97 14.09 27.10 4.18
CA LEU A 97 13.80 28.18 5.13
C LEU A 97 14.48 27.98 6.49
N GLY A 98 15.08 26.82 6.75
CA GLY A 98 15.67 26.50 8.06
C GLY A 98 14.65 26.27 9.17
N THR A 99 13.34 26.27 8.85
CA THR A 99 12.23 26.07 9.78
C THR A 99 11.81 24.60 9.76
N SER A 100 11.69 23.97 10.92
CA SER A 100 11.41 22.53 11.03
C SER A 100 9.93 22.18 11.00
N SER A 101 9.04 23.14 11.28
CA SER A 101 7.63 22.87 11.53
C SER A 101 6.70 23.89 10.89
N ILE A 102 5.54 23.42 10.40
CA ILE A 102 4.47 24.28 9.86
C ILE A 102 3.91 25.22 10.96
N GLU A 103 3.97 24.80 12.22
CA GLU A 103 3.54 25.54 13.40
C GLU A 103 4.42 26.76 13.70
N GLU A 104 5.66 26.76 13.23
CA GLU A 104 6.59 27.90 13.36
C GLU A 104 6.34 28.96 12.29
N LEU A 105 5.60 28.63 11.22
CA LEU A 105 5.25 29.57 10.16
C LEU A 105 4.18 30.57 10.62
N PRO A 106 4.24 31.82 10.14
CA PRO A 106 3.16 32.79 10.30
C PRO A 106 1.81 32.23 9.79
N PRO A 107 0.67 32.64 10.38
CA PRO A 107 -0.66 32.09 10.04
C PRO A 107 -0.98 32.10 8.54
N GLU A 108 -0.60 33.16 7.82
CA GLU A 108 -0.82 33.28 6.38
C GLU A 108 -0.06 32.22 5.58
N LYS A 109 1.24 32.05 5.87
CA LYS A 109 2.08 31.02 5.23
C LYS A 109 1.66 29.61 5.62
N ARG A 110 1.19 29.41 6.85
CA ARG A 110 0.62 28.14 7.28
C ARG A 110 -0.58 27.74 6.44
N GLY A 111 -1.50 28.67 6.17
CA GLY A 111 -2.66 28.42 5.32
C GLY A 111 -2.27 28.04 3.89
N GLU A 112 -1.26 28.70 3.34
CA GLU A 112 -0.71 28.36 2.02
C GLU A 112 -0.12 26.95 1.97
N VAL A 113 0.68 26.58 2.97
CA VAL A 113 1.28 25.23 3.05
C VAL A 113 0.21 24.14 3.17
N VAL A 114 -0.83 24.36 3.98
CA VAL A 114 -1.95 23.41 4.11
C VAL A 114 -2.66 23.23 2.76
N ARG A 115 -2.92 24.33 2.03
CA ARG A 115 -3.52 24.25 0.69
C ARG A 115 -2.66 23.45 -0.30
N VAL A 116 -1.34 23.64 -0.26
CA VAL A 116 -0.41 22.87 -1.10
C VAL A 116 -0.44 21.38 -0.74
N ILE A 117 -0.49 21.04 0.55
CA ILE A 117 -0.62 19.64 0.98
C ILE A 117 -1.93 19.04 0.44
N ASP A 118 -3.05 19.74 0.56
CA ASP A 118 -4.34 19.27 0.07
C ASP A 118 -4.33 19.05 -1.45
N GLU A 119 -3.80 20.00 -2.21
CA GLU A 119 -3.69 19.90 -3.67
C GLU A 119 -2.79 18.74 -4.10
N LEU A 120 -1.61 18.61 -3.50
CA LEU A 120 -0.70 17.50 -3.75
C LEU A 120 -1.35 16.16 -3.36
N SER A 121 -2.14 16.13 -2.29
CA SER A 121 -2.80 14.90 -1.82
C SER A 121 -3.82 14.38 -2.82
N GLU A 122 -4.43 15.27 -3.59
CA GLU A 122 -5.46 14.93 -4.57
C GLU A 122 -4.88 14.62 -5.96
N THR A 123 -3.85 15.38 -6.38
CA THR A 123 -3.29 15.32 -7.74
C THR A 123 -2.12 14.35 -7.91
N SER A 124 -1.44 13.97 -6.81
CA SER A 124 -0.27 13.09 -6.89
C SER A 124 -0.62 11.68 -7.34
N LYS A 125 0.24 11.13 -8.22
CA LYS A 125 0.16 9.73 -8.65
C LYS A 125 0.28 8.78 -7.45
N LEU A 126 -0.58 7.77 -7.39
CA LEU A 126 -0.62 6.81 -6.30
C LEU A 126 -0.65 5.38 -6.83
N ARG A 127 0.31 4.56 -6.45
CA ARG A 127 0.29 3.11 -6.68
C ARG A 127 0.03 2.42 -5.34
N VAL A 128 -0.95 1.54 -5.30
CA VAL A 128 -1.28 0.73 -4.12
C VAL A 128 -1.21 -0.74 -4.51
N ALA A 129 -0.29 -1.48 -3.87
CA ALA A 129 -0.28 -2.93 -3.93
C ALA A 129 -0.99 -3.46 -2.69
N LEU A 130 -2.13 -4.10 -2.89
CA LEU A 130 -2.85 -4.76 -1.82
C LEU A 130 -2.29 -6.17 -1.65
N LEU A 131 -1.89 -6.49 -0.42
CA LEU A 131 -1.35 -7.79 -0.07
C LEU A 131 -2.28 -8.47 0.93
N ILE A 132 -2.94 -9.54 0.50
CA ILE A 132 -4.04 -10.18 1.23
C ILE A 132 -3.57 -11.51 1.82
N ASP A 133 -3.79 -11.69 3.12
CA ASP A 133 -3.65 -13.02 3.74
C ASP A 133 -4.79 -13.95 3.26
N ALA A 134 -4.41 -15.09 2.70
CA ALA A 134 -5.27 -16.17 2.26
C ALA A 134 -5.11 -17.41 3.17
N SER A 135 -4.67 -17.23 4.41
CA SER A 135 -4.68 -18.27 5.44
C SER A 135 -6.08 -18.85 5.67
N ALA A 136 -6.15 -20.03 6.27
CA ALA A 136 -7.42 -20.72 6.47
C ALA A 136 -8.43 -19.93 7.34
N SER A 137 -7.93 -19.07 8.25
CA SER A 137 -8.74 -18.19 9.12
C SER A 137 -9.42 -17.05 8.37
N MET A 138 -8.94 -16.71 7.17
CA MET A 138 -9.49 -15.64 6.33
C MET A 138 -10.74 -16.05 5.55
N LYS A 139 -11.07 -17.36 5.52
CA LYS A 139 -12.26 -17.89 4.80
C LYS A 139 -13.58 -17.20 5.13
N PRO A 140 -13.97 -16.99 6.40
CA PRO A 140 -15.18 -16.23 6.72
C PRO A 140 -15.06 -14.72 6.43
N LYS A 141 -13.85 -14.18 6.31
CA LYS A 141 -13.55 -12.75 6.17
C LYS A 141 -13.46 -12.31 4.71
N LEU A 142 -13.29 -13.25 3.78
CA LEU A 142 -13.01 -12.99 2.37
C LEU A 142 -14.03 -12.06 1.72
N HIS A 143 -15.33 -12.25 2.00
CA HIS A 143 -16.36 -11.40 1.43
C HIS A 143 -16.17 -9.93 1.84
N ALA A 144 -15.87 -9.67 3.12
CA ALA A 144 -15.59 -8.31 3.58
C ALA A 144 -14.32 -7.73 2.96
N VAL A 145 -13.30 -8.56 2.72
CA VAL A 145 -12.09 -8.15 2.01
C VAL A 145 -12.43 -7.77 0.57
N GLU A 146 -13.19 -8.58 -0.16
CA GLU A 146 -13.64 -8.29 -1.52
C GLU A 146 -14.37 -6.96 -1.63
N GLU A 147 -15.34 -6.73 -0.75
CA GLU A 147 -16.07 -5.46 -0.68
C GLU A 147 -15.10 -4.29 -0.44
N ALA A 148 -14.14 -4.46 0.47
CA ALA A 148 -13.13 -3.44 0.77
C ALA A 148 -12.21 -3.13 -0.41
N ILE A 149 -11.78 -4.13 -1.21
CA ILE A 149 -10.96 -3.88 -2.41
C ILE A 149 -11.76 -3.09 -3.43
N ARG A 150 -12.99 -3.50 -3.70
CA ARG A 150 -13.82 -2.84 -4.70
C ARG A 150 -14.07 -1.38 -4.29
N ASP A 151 -14.45 -1.15 -3.04
CA ASP A 151 -14.68 0.19 -2.54
C ASP A 151 -13.41 1.03 -2.55
N LEU A 152 -12.24 0.44 -2.25
CA LEU A 152 -10.95 1.12 -2.42
C LEU A 152 -10.69 1.49 -3.87
N ALA A 153 -10.90 0.58 -4.82
CA ALA A 153 -10.69 0.82 -6.24
C ALA A 153 -11.60 1.96 -6.76
N ILE A 154 -12.86 2.02 -6.30
CA ILE A 154 -13.77 3.14 -6.59
C ILE A 154 -13.22 4.45 -6.01
N SER A 155 -12.77 4.43 -4.74
CA SER A 155 -12.20 5.61 -4.08
C SER A 155 -10.91 6.09 -4.72
N LEU A 156 -10.09 5.19 -5.27
CA LEU A 156 -8.87 5.54 -5.99
C LEU A 156 -9.19 6.17 -7.35
N LYS A 157 -10.22 5.67 -8.04
CA LYS A 157 -10.67 6.21 -9.33
C LYS A 157 -11.29 7.61 -9.22
N SER A 158 -11.85 7.97 -8.07
CA SER A 158 -12.40 9.32 -7.85
C SER A 158 -11.33 10.40 -7.63
N ARG A 159 -10.06 10.01 -7.44
CA ARG A 159 -8.96 10.97 -7.26
C ARG A 159 -8.64 11.67 -8.59
N GLN A 160 -8.28 12.95 -8.51
CA GLN A 160 -7.79 13.69 -9.70
C GLN A 160 -6.45 13.14 -10.21
N GLY A 161 -5.57 12.74 -9.29
CA GLY A 161 -4.30 12.11 -9.61
C GLY A 161 -4.45 10.66 -10.07
N GLY A 162 -3.62 10.25 -11.05
CA GLY A 162 -3.59 8.88 -11.55
C GLY A 162 -3.33 7.87 -10.44
N SER A 163 -4.27 6.95 -10.23
CA SER A 163 -4.18 5.94 -9.19
C SER A 163 -4.26 4.54 -9.79
N GLU A 164 -3.32 3.67 -9.42
CA GLU A 164 -3.24 2.28 -9.89
C GLU A 164 -3.30 1.33 -8.70
N LEU A 165 -4.02 0.22 -8.86
CA LEU A 165 -4.16 -0.84 -7.88
C LEU A 165 -3.58 -2.13 -8.46
N SER A 166 -2.85 -2.89 -7.64
CA SER A 166 -2.47 -4.27 -7.92
C SER A 166 -2.83 -5.12 -6.70
N VAL A 167 -3.19 -6.38 -6.92
CA VAL A 167 -3.68 -7.28 -5.87
C VAL A 167 -2.83 -8.55 -5.85
N PHE A 168 -2.37 -8.89 -4.65
CA PHE A 168 -1.59 -10.07 -4.34
C PHE A 168 -2.25 -10.83 -3.19
N HIS A 169 -2.05 -12.13 -3.16
CA HIS A 169 -2.34 -12.95 -1.99
C HIS A 169 -1.16 -13.80 -1.58
N PHE A 170 -1.15 -14.17 -0.31
CA PHE A 170 -0.21 -15.11 0.26
C PHE A 170 -0.92 -16.02 1.26
N PRO A 171 -0.61 -17.31 1.32
CA PRO A 171 0.37 -18.01 0.48
C PRO A 171 -0.14 -18.22 -0.97
N GLY A 172 0.76 -18.21 -1.96
CA GLY A 172 0.42 -18.24 -3.38
C GLY A 172 0.11 -19.64 -3.95
N SER A 173 0.83 -20.68 -3.51
CA SER A 173 0.47 -22.07 -3.82
C SER A 173 1.09 -23.08 -2.86
N SER A 174 0.54 -24.30 -2.84
CA SER A 174 1.09 -25.43 -2.06
C SER A 174 2.45 -25.94 -2.56
N TYR A 175 2.93 -25.45 -3.71
CA TYR A 175 4.19 -25.90 -4.33
C TYR A 175 5.38 -24.95 -4.06
N GLY A 176 5.29 -24.13 -3.00
CA GLY A 176 6.39 -23.26 -2.55
C GLY A 176 6.39 -21.84 -3.14
N GLU A 177 5.24 -21.37 -3.65
CA GLU A 177 5.06 -19.98 -4.03
C GLU A 177 4.54 -19.19 -2.82
N ASP A 178 5.39 -18.37 -2.21
CA ASP A 178 5.06 -17.62 -1.00
C ASP A 178 4.01 -16.52 -1.23
N CYS A 179 3.96 -15.95 -2.44
CA CYS A 179 3.06 -14.85 -2.80
C CYS A 179 2.74 -14.91 -4.29
N ARG A 180 1.48 -14.64 -4.65
CA ARG A 180 0.98 -14.68 -6.01
C ARG A 180 0.26 -13.38 -6.36
N MET A 181 0.53 -12.88 -7.57
CA MET A 181 -0.20 -11.74 -8.14
C MET A 181 -1.51 -12.20 -8.77
N ASP A 182 -2.61 -11.63 -8.31
CA ASP A 182 -3.94 -11.91 -8.87
C ASP A 182 -4.37 -10.88 -9.92
N LEU A 183 -3.90 -9.65 -9.75
CA LEU A 183 -4.20 -8.51 -10.61
C LEU A 183 -2.96 -7.63 -10.76
N ASP A 184 -2.51 -7.47 -11.98
CA ASP A 184 -1.46 -6.50 -12.33
C ASP A 184 -1.98 -5.06 -12.15
N TRP A 185 -1.11 -4.07 -12.27
CA TRP A 185 -1.47 -2.66 -12.20
C TRP A 185 -2.66 -2.35 -13.10
N THR A 186 -3.74 -1.88 -12.48
CA THR A 186 -4.96 -1.52 -13.18
C THR A 186 -5.58 -0.26 -12.60
N THR A 187 -6.28 0.45 -13.46
CA THR A 187 -7.21 1.53 -13.11
C THR A 187 -8.68 1.06 -13.22
N ASP A 188 -8.89 -0.15 -13.74
CA ASP A 188 -10.20 -0.77 -13.94
C ASP A 188 -10.58 -1.70 -12.78
N ILE A 189 -11.78 -1.46 -12.27
CA ILE A 189 -12.39 -2.11 -11.11
C ILE A 189 -12.96 -3.49 -11.51
N GLY A 190 -13.29 -3.68 -12.80
CA GLY A 190 -13.92 -4.91 -13.30
C GLY A 190 -13.11 -6.19 -13.05
N GLY A 191 -11.78 -6.09 -13.03
CA GLY A 191 -10.87 -7.23 -12.81
C GLY A 191 -10.90 -7.79 -11.39
N VAL A 192 -11.35 -7.02 -10.39
CA VAL A 192 -11.27 -7.39 -8.97
C VAL A 192 -12.18 -8.57 -8.62
N HIS A 193 -13.39 -8.64 -9.19
CA HIS A 193 -14.35 -9.72 -8.90
C HIS A 193 -13.90 -11.11 -9.40
N ALA A 194 -13.03 -11.16 -10.41
CA ALA A 194 -12.56 -12.42 -10.99
C ALA A 194 -11.51 -13.14 -10.11
N ILE A 195 -10.96 -12.45 -9.11
CA ILE A 195 -9.85 -12.91 -8.26
C ILE A 195 -10.35 -13.91 -7.21
N PHE A 196 -11.44 -13.58 -6.53
CA PHE A 196 -11.87 -14.25 -5.29
C PHE A 196 -12.32 -15.71 -5.43
N PRO A 197 -13.01 -16.12 -6.53
CA PRO A 197 -13.34 -17.54 -6.72
C PRO A 197 -12.10 -18.44 -6.85
N ARG A 198 -10.92 -17.87 -7.12
CA ARG A 198 -9.67 -18.60 -7.36
C ARG A 198 -8.75 -18.68 -6.13
N LEU A 199 -9.06 -17.93 -5.07
CA LEU A 199 -8.28 -17.90 -3.84
C LEU A 199 -8.47 -19.20 -3.05
N GLN A 200 -7.47 -20.08 -3.11
CA GLN A 200 -7.46 -21.30 -2.31
C GLN A 200 -6.91 -21.02 -0.92
N MET A 201 -7.80 -20.77 0.04
CA MET A 201 -7.39 -20.43 1.40
C MET A 201 -6.89 -21.65 2.17
N ARG A 202 -5.56 -21.80 2.25
CA ARG A 202 -4.85 -22.93 2.89
C ARG A 202 -3.43 -22.50 3.28
N GLY A 203 -2.88 -23.14 4.30
CA GLY A 203 -1.43 -23.09 4.57
C GLY A 203 -1.00 -22.07 5.62
N THR A 204 0.29 -21.74 5.58
CA THR A 204 1.00 -20.84 6.50
C THR A 204 0.94 -19.38 6.02
N THR A 205 1.44 -18.44 6.83
CA THR A 205 1.34 -16.99 6.62
C THR A 205 2.74 -16.39 6.40
N PRO A 206 3.35 -16.53 5.20
CA PRO A 206 4.69 -16.01 4.88
C PRO A 206 4.67 -14.51 4.57
N THR A 207 4.29 -13.69 5.55
CA THR A 207 4.11 -12.24 5.39
C THR A 207 5.38 -11.52 4.92
N GLY A 208 6.55 -11.86 5.48
CA GLY A 208 7.81 -11.23 5.08
C GLY A 208 8.20 -11.49 3.62
N PRO A 209 8.30 -12.77 3.19
CA PRO A 209 8.51 -13.11 1.78
C PRO A 209 7.49 -12.45 0.84
N ALA A 210 6.23 -12.33 1.26
CA ALA A 210 5.19 -11.70 0.47
C ALA A 210 5.41 -10.19 0.29
N ILE A 211 5.85 -9.46 1.32
CA ILE A 211 6.25 -8.05 1.21
C ILE A 211 7.43 -7.90 0.25
N LEU A 212 8.46 -8.74 0.36
CA LEU A 212 9.64 -8.71 -0.52
C LEU A 212 9.24 -8.92 -1.99
N HIS A 213 8.34 -9.87 -2.26
CA HIS A 213 7.82 -10.09 -3.61
C HIS A 213 7.19 -8.83 -4.21
N VAL A 214 6.40 -8.11 -3.40
CA VAL A 214 5.74 -6.87 -3.84
C VAL A 214 6.76 -5.75 -4.06
N ILE A 215 7.82 -5.66 -3.25
CA ILE A 215 8.94 -4.72 -3.49
C ILE A 215 9.58 -5.00 -4.85
N ASP A 216 9.91 -6.26 -5.16
CA ASP A 216 10.49 -6.65 -6.44
C ASP A 216 9.57 -6.30 -7.62
N PHE A 217 8.26 -6.50 -7.44
CA PHE A 217 7.27 -6.14 -8.44
C PHE A 217 7.23 -4.62 -8.71
N TYR A 218 7.26 -3.80 -7.66
CA TYR A 218 7.39 -2.35 -7.79
C TYR A 218 8.66 -1.94 -8.55
N GLN A 219 9.79 -2.56 -8.25
CA GLN A 219 11.06 -2.25 -8.90
C GLN A 219 11.02 -2.62 -10.40
N LYS A 220 10.50 -3.80 -10.74
CA LYS A 220 10.34 -4.24 -12.15
C LYS A 220 9.46 -3.29 -12.95
N ALA A 221 8.35 -2.83 -12.37
CA ALA A 221 7.46 -1.87 -13.02
C ALA A 221 8.17 -0.52 -13.29
N ASP A 222 9.00 -0.05 -12.35
CA ASP A 222 9.79 1.17 -12.54
C ASP A 222 10.84 1.03 -13.65
N TYR A 223 11.54 -0.11 -13.72
CA TYR A 223 12.49 -0.39 -14.81
C TYR A 223 11.81 -0.42 -16.18
N GLY A 224 10.63 -1.03 -16.27
CA GLY A 224 9.83 -1.06 -17.50
C GLY A 224 9.37 0.34 -17.93
N SER A 225 8.95 1.18 -16.97
CA SER A 225 8.53 2.56 -17.24
C SER A 225 9.67 3.43 -17.76
N ARG A 226 10.88 3.32 -17.18
CA ARG A 226 12.05 4.10 -17.61
C ARG A 226 12.49 3.77 -19.03
N LYS A 227 12.40 2.50 -19.43
CA LYS A 227 12.80 2.06 -20.77
C LYS A 227 11.89 2.60 -21.88
N ASN A 228 10.60 2.78 -21.58
CA ASN A 228 9.64 3.35 -22.53
C ASN A 228 9.84 4.86 -22.72
N ASP A 229 10.15 5.61 -21.63
CA ASP A 229 10.45 7.05 -21.71
C ASP A 229 11.75 7.34 -22.50
N GLU A 230 12.76 6.46 -22.43
CA GLU A 230 14.01 6.62 -23.20
C GLU A 230 13.82 6.39 -24.71
N THR A 231 12.91 5.50 -25.11
CA THR A 231 12.61 5.26 -26.54
C THR A 231 11.78 6.35 -27.20
N ASP A 232 10.94 7.07 -26.44
CA ASP A 232 10.11 8.15 -26.99
C ASP A 232 10.95 9.42 -27.28
N GLY A 233 12.08 9.59 -26.60
CA GLY A 233 13.04 10.67 -26.84
C GLY A 233 13.96 10.49 -28.07
N MET A 234 14.03 9.29 -28.67
CA MET A 234 14.91 9.01 -29.81
C MET A 234 14.23 9.08 -31.19
N MET A 235 12.90 9.26 -31.26
CA MET A 235 12.15 9.21 -32.52
C MET A 235 11.87 10.57 -33.19
N SER A 236 12.29 11.71 -32.60
CA SER A 236 11.91 13.04 -33.12
C SER A 236 12.90 13.68 -34.10
N ASP A 237 14.09 13.11 -34.35
CA ASP A 237 15.18 13.83 -35.04
C ASP A 237 15.60 13.26 -36.41
N TYR A 238 14.75 12.45 -37.05
CA TYR A 238 14.97 12.04 -38.45
C TYR A 238 13.71 12.23 -39.30
N VAL A 239 13.50 13.46 -39.76
CA VAL A 239 12.84 13.72 -41.04
C VAL A 239 13.70 14.73 -41.80
N VAL A 240 14.40 14.23 -42.83
CA VAL A 240 15.11 15.01 -43.85
C VAL A 240 14.13 15.40 -44.94
#